data_AF-A0A6B2GI14-F1
#
_entry.id   AF-A0A6B2GI14-F1
#
_cell.length_a   1.000
_cell.length_b   1.000
_cell.length_c   1.000
_cell.angle_alpha   90.00
_cell.angle_beta   90.00
_cell.angle_gamma   90.00
#
_symmetry.space_group_name_H-M   'P 1'
#
loop_
_entity.id
_entity.type
_entity.pdbx_description
1 polymer ?
#
loop_
_entity_poly.entity_id
_entity_poly.type
_entity_poly.pdbx_seq_one_letter_code
_entity_poly.pdbx_strand_id
1 'polypeptide(L)' 'MIPLKNASIILFDGYCNLCNASVDFVIKHDKKNYFLLTSLQSDASKNILLQLHQKSFKNFDS' A
#
# COMPACT_ATOMS: atom_id res chain seq x y z
N MET A 1 14.95 -0.55 2.29
CA MET A 1 14.45 -0.20 0.95
C MET A 1 13.60 -1.36 0.47
N ILE A 2 12.28 -1.21 0.36
CA ILE A 2 11.37 -2.32 0.02
C ILE A 2 11.24 -2.37 -1.51
N PRO A 3 11.71 -3.42 -2.19
CA PRO A 3 11.55 -3.55 -3.63
C PRO A 3 10.09 -3.84 -3.97
N LEU A 4 9.35 -2.84 -4.47
CA LEU A 4 7.93 -2.93 -4.84
C LEU A 4 7.68 -3.60 -6.21
N LYS A 5 8.67 -4.33 -6.74
CA LYS A 5 8.59 -4.93 -8.07
C LYS A 5 7.71 -6.18 -7.97
N ASN A 6 6.42 -6.02 -8.30
CA ASN A 6 5.39 -7.06 -8.45
C ASN A 6 4.43 -7.28 -7.26
N ALA A 7 4.45 -6.43 -6.23
CA ALA A 7 3.48 -6.49 -5.14
C ALA A 7 2.48 -5.33 -5.22
N SER A 8 1.20 -5.61 -5.01
CA SER A 8 0.15 -4.58 -4.92
C SER A 8 0.05 -4.08 -3.49
N ILE A 9 0.06 -2.76 -3.28
CA ILE A 9 0.01 -2.16 -1.95
C ILE A 9 -1.42 -1.68 -1.67
N ILE A 10 -1.97 -2.07 -0.54
CA ILE A 10 -3.26 -1.61 -0.02
C ILE A 10 -2.98 -0.68 1.16
N LEU A 11 -3.32 0.60 0.99
CA LEU A 11 -3.28 1.61 2.05
C LEU A 11 -4.65 1.70 2.71
N PHE A 12 -4.71 1.66 4.05
CA PHE A 12 -5.97 1.78 4.79
C PHE A 12 -5.86 2.77 5.96
N ASP A 13 -6.94 3.46 6.28
CA ASP A 13 -6.92 4.55 7.29
C ASP A 13 -7.05 4.04 8.75
N GLY A 14 -7.46 2.77 8.96
CA GLY A 14 -7.39 2.09 10.27
C GLY A 14 -8.31 2.61 11.38
N TYR A 15 -9.10 3.66 11.11
CA TYR A 15 -9.95 4.32 12.11
C TYR A 15 -11.36 3.75 12.23
N CYS A 16 -11.68 2.66 11.52
CA CYS A 16 -13.01 2.06 11.49
C CYS A 16 -12.95 0.53 11.58
N ASN A 17 -13.85 -0.07 12.37
CA ASN A 17 -13.98 -1.53 12.51
C ASN A 17 -14.24 -2.24 11.17
N LEU A 18 -14.90 -1.56 10.23
CA LEU A 18 -15.11 -2.07 8.87
C LEU A 18 -13.80 -2.14 8.07
N CYS A 19 -12.92 -1.15 8.23
CA CYS A 19 -11.61 -1.15 7.58
C CYS A 19 -10.76 -2.31 8.12
N ASN A 20 -10.77 -2.52 9.44
CA ASN A 20 -10.06 -3.64 10.06
C ASN A 20 -10.62 -5.00 9.59
N ALA A 21 -11.94 -5.14 9.51
CA ALA A 21 -12.57 -6.36 8.97
C ALA A 21 -12.18 -6.62 7.50
N SER A 22 -12.07 -5.56 6.71
CA SER A 22 -11.64 -5.64 5.30
C SER A 22 -10.16 -6.06 5.19
N VAL A 23 -9.29 -5.51 6.03
CA VAL A 23 -7.87 -5.91 6.11
C VAL A 23 -7.74 -7.36 6.52
N ASP A 24 -8.45 -7.78 7.57
CA ASP A 24 -8.47 -9.17 8.03
C ASP A 24 -8.98 -10.13 6.96
N PHE A 25 -9.99 -9.72 6.18
CA PHE A 25 -10.50 -10.49 5.06
C PHE A 25 -9.40 -10.71 4.01
N VAL A 26 -8.70 -9.63 3.61
CA VAL A 26 -7.62 -9.72 2.63
C VAL A 26 -6.50 -10.63 3.13
N ILE A 27 -6.05 -10.47 4.38
CA ILE A 27 -4.99 -11.31 4.98
C ILE A 27 -5.40 -12.79 4.98
N LYS A 28 -6.66 -13.10 5.31
CA LYS A 28 -7.15 -14.48 5.36
C LYS A 28 -7.26 -15.14 3.98
N HIS A 29 -7.47 -14.36 2.92
CA HIS A 29 -7.69 -14.88 1.57
C HIS A 29 -6.47 -14.75 0.65
N ASP A 30 -5.50 -13.88 0.97
CA ASP A 30 -4.26 -13.70 0.23
C ASP A 30 -3.21 -14.75 0.60
N LYS A 31 -3.46 -16.01 0.23
CA LYS A 31 -2.53 -17.12 0.48
C LYS A 31 -1.20 -17.01 -0.28
N LYS A 32 -1.10 -16.10 -1.25
CA LYS A 32 0.07 -15.92 -2.11
C LYS A 32 0.90 -14.69 -1.73
N ASN A 33 0.53 -13.96 -0.67
CA ASN A 33 1.19 -12.73 -0.24
C ASN A 33 1.37 -11.72 -1.39
N TYR A 34 0.34 -11.60 -2.24
CA TYR A 34 0.35 -10.68 -3.36
C TYR A 34 0.16 -9.23 -2.91
N PHE A 35 -0.56 -9.03 -1.80
CA PHE A 35 -0.90 -7.73 -1.25
C PHE A 35 -0.04 -7.36 -0.04
N LEU A 36 0.55 -6.17 -0.09
CA LEU A 36 1.21 -5.54 1.05
C LEU A 36 0.23 -4.55 1.68
N LEU A 37 -0.09 -4.75 2.96
CA LEU A 37 -1.02 -3.91 3.70
C LEU A 37 -0.25 -2.96 4.61
N THR A 38 -0.58 -1.68 4.58
CA THR A 38 0.00 -0.70 5.50
C THR A 38 -1.00 0.42 5.82
N SER A 39 -0.97 0.92 7.05
CA SER A 39 -1.84 2.03 7.44
C SER A 39 -1.37 3.32 6.79
N LEU A 40 -2.29 4.15 6.29
CA LEU A 40 -2.01 5.43 5.66
C LEU A 40 -1.21 6.37 6.57
N GLN A 41 -1.40 6.28 7.89
CA GLN A 41 -0.75 7.13 8.88
C GLN A 41 0.69 6.68 9.22
N SER A 42 1.08 5.47 8.83
CA SER A 42 2.40 4.94 9.12
C SER A 42 3.50 5.62 8.29
N ASP A 43 4.72 5.67 8.85
CA ASP A 43 5.88 6.22 8.14
C ASP A 43 6.29 5.36 6.93
N ALA A 44 5.93 4.08 6.91
CA ALA A 44 6.10 3.22 5.74
C ALA A 44 5.25 3.72 4.55
N SER A 45 3.98 4.06 4.79
CA SER A 45 3.09 4.59 3.76
C SER A 45 3.55 5.95 3.24
N LYS A 46 4.02 6.84 4.11
CA LYS A 46 4.59 8.14 3.70
C LYS A 46 5.78 7.95 2.75
N ASN A 47 6.68 7.04 3.08
CA ASN A 47 7.84 6.73 2.23
C ASN A 47 7.41 6.13 0.87
N ILE A 48 6.41 5.26 0.86
CA ILE A 48 5.86 4.67 -0.38
C ILE A 48 5.20 5.75 -1.24
N LEU A 49 4.36 6.61 -0.65
CA LEU A 49 3.69 7.71 -1.36
C LEU A 49 4.69 8.69 -1.96
N LEU A 50 5.74 9.06 -1.22
CA LEU A 50 6.81 9.92 -1.74
C LEU A 50 7.52 9.30 -2.96
N GLN A 51 7.77 7.99 -2.94
CA GLN A 51 8.38 7.29 -4.07
C GLN A 51 7.44 7.19 -5.29
N LEU A 52 6.14 6.99 -5.06
CA LEU A 52 5.14 6.95 -6.15
C LEU A 52 4.93 8.32 -6.79
N HIS A 53 4.87 9.40 -5.98
CA HIS A 53 4.77 10.77 -6.48
C HIS A 53 5.97 11.14 -7.38
N GLN A 54 7.19 10.73 -7.03
CA GLN A 54 8.37 10.94 -7.88
C GLN A 54 8.29 10.20 -9.22
N LYS A 55 7.58 9.07 -9.27
CA LYS A 55 7.40 8.29 -10.50
C LYS A 55 6.36 8.89 -11.44
N SER A 56 5.36 9.58 -10.90
CA SER A 56 4.33 10.26 -11.70
C SER A 56 4.84 11.51 -12.44
N PHE A 57 5.94 12.13 -11.96
CA PHE A 57 6.53 13.30 -12.61
C PHE A 57 7.50 12.97 -13.76
N LYS A 58 8.02 11.73 -13.85
CA LYS A 58 8.92 11.32 -14.96
C LYS A 58 8.21 10.90 -16.25
N ASN A 59 6.87 10.91 -16.26
CA ASN A 59 6.06 10.52 -17.42
C ASN A 59 5.31 11.68 -18.08
N PHE A 60 5.62 12.94 -17.73
CA PHE A 60 5.01 14.13 -18.33
C PHE A 60 5.97 14.99 -19.15
N ASP A 61 7.22 14.55 -19.32
CA ASP A 61 8.15 15.18 -20.25
C ASP A 61 8.21 14.32 -21.51
N SER A 62 7.25 14.57 -22.42
CA SER A 62 7.31 14.15 -23.82
C SER A 62 7.19 15.36 -24.72
#